data_AF-A0A3D5D078-F1
#
_entry.id   AF-A0A3D5D078-F1
#
_cell.length_a   1.000
_cell.length_b   1.000
_cell.length_c   1.000
_cell.angle_alpha   90.00
_cell.angle_beta   90.00
_cell.angle_gamma   90.00
#
_symmetry.space_group_name_H-M   'P 1'
#
loop_
_entity.id
_entity.type
_entity.pdbx_description
1 polymer ?
#
loop_
_entity_poly.entity_id
_entity_poly.type
_entity_poly.pdbx_seq_one_letter_code
_entity_poly.pdbx_strand_id
1 'polypeptide(L)' 'MDDNKSKALAAALSQIEKQFGKGSIMRMGDGDIGEDLQVVSTG' A
#
# COMPACT_ATOMS: atom_id res chain seq x y z
N MET A 1 9.49 -16.23 -16.01
CA MET A 1 10.38 -15.89 -14.85
C MET A 1 9.84 -14.65 -14.14
N ASP A 2 9.40 -13.64 -14.88
CA ASP A 2 8.86 -12.38 -14.33
C ASP A 2 7.52 -12.55 -13.60
N ASP A 3 6.66 -13.47 -14.03
CA ASP A 3 5.37 -13.72 -13.35
C ASP A 3 5.52 -14.26 -11.92
N ASN A 4 6.55 -15.09 -11.68
CA ASN A 4 6.84 -15.59 -10.34
C ASN A 4 7.37 -14.47 -9.43
N LYS A 5 8.17 -13.55 -9.97
CA LYS A 5 8.64 -12.37 -9.22
C LYS A 5 7.48 -11.45 -8.86
N SER A 6 6.58 -11.17 -9.80
CA SER A 6 5.40 -10.34 -9.58
C SER A 6 4.46 -10.94 -8.53
N LYS A 7 4.22 -12.25 -8.57
CA LYS A 7 3.40 -12.95 -7.56
C LYS A 7 4.04 -12.94 -6.17
N ALA A 8 5.34 -13.25 -6.08
CA ALA A 8 6.06 -13.23 -4.81
C ALA A 8 6.09 -11.82 -4.20
N LEU A 9 6.28 -10.80 -5.04
CA LEU A 9 6.26 -9.40 -4.62
C LEU A 9 4.88 -9.00 -4.10
N ALA A 10 3.80 -9.32 -4.81
CA ALA A 10 2.44 -9.01 -4.37
C ALA A 10 2.08 -9.70 -3.04
N ALA A 11 2.48 -10.96 -2.86
CA ALA A 11 2.29 -11.70 -1.61
C ALA A 11 3.06 -11.05 -0.44
N ALA A 12 4.32 -10.65 -0.67
CA ALA A 12 5.14 -9.97 0.34
C ALA A 12 4.56 -8.60 0.73
N LEU A 13 4.08 -7.82 -0.25
CA LEU A 13 3.45 -6.53 0.00
C LEU A 13 2.19 -6.67 0.86
N SER A 14 1.31 -7.62 0.54
CA SER A 14 0.12 -7.91 1.34
C SER A 14 0.46 -8.35 2.77
N GLN A 15 1.56 -9.10 2.93
CA GLN A 15 2.02 -9.55 4.24
C GLN A 15 2.56 -8.38 5.11
N ILE A 16 3.21 -7.39 4.50
CA ILE A 16 3.66 -6.16 5.18
C ILE A 16 2.46 -5.36 5.65
N GLU A 17 1.48 -5.10 4.79
CA GLU A 17 0.27 -4.34 5.17
C GLU A 17 -0.51 -5.02 6.29
N LYS A 18 -0.61 -6.36 6.28
CA LYS A 18 -1.29 -7.10 7.35
C LYS A 18 -0.57 -7.00 8.70
N GLN A 19 0.76 -6.94 8.72
CA GLN A 19 1.54 -6.90 9.95
C GLN A 19 1.68 -5.50 10.54
N PHE A 20 1.80 -4.47 9.69
CA PHE A 20 2.13 -3.12 10.13
C PHE A 20 0.97 -2.13 9.98
N GLY A 21 -0.10 -2.51 9.29
CA GLY A 21 -1.27 -1.68 9.04
C GLY A 21 -1.41 -1.25 7.58
N LYS A 22 -2.61 -0.78 7.23
CA LYS A 22 -2.87 -0.20 5.90
C LYS A 22 -2.02 1.06 5.72
N GLY A 23 -1.41 1.20 4.54
CA GLY A 23 -0.54 2.34 4.23
C GLY A 23 0.90 2.22 4.78
N SER A 24 1.28 1.10 5.41
CA SER A 24 2.68 0.87 5.80
C SER A 24 3.64 0.69 4.63
N ILE A 25 3.11 0.36 3.44
CA ILE A 25 3.85 0.34 2.17
C ILE A 25 2.91 0.76 1.04
N MET A 26 3.37 1.62 0.14
CA MET A 26 2.57 2.14 -0.97
C MET A 26 3.48 2.36 -2.18
N ARG A 27 2.92 2.31 -3.40
CA ARG A 27 3.67 2.73 -4.58
C ARG A 27 3.73 4.25 -4.61
N MET A 28 4.90 4.80 -4.90
CA MET A 28 5.05 6.23 -5.07
C MET A 28 4.23 6.69 -6.29
N GLY A 29 3.20 7.49 -6.04
CA GLY A 29 2.25 7.93 -7.07
C GLY A 29 0.92 7.16 -7.11
N ASP A 30 0.72 6.13 -6.28
CA ASP A 30 -0.63 5.62 -6.01
C ASP A 30 -1.40 6.73 -5.28
N GLY A 31 -2.42 7.28 -5.95
CA GLY A 31 -3.24 8.37 -5.45
C GLY A 31 -4.37 7.94 -4.51
N ASP A 32 -4.41 6.66 -4.14
CA ASP A 32 -5.46 6.09 -3.29
C ASP A 32 -5.11 6.32 -1.81
N ILE A 33 -5.21 7.58 -1.39
CA ILE A 33 -5.22 7.94 0.03
C ILE A 33 -6.62 7.58 0.51
N GLY A 34 -6.74 6.45 1.23
CA GLY A 34 -8.02 5.81 1.54
C GLY A 34 -9.15 6.78 1.90
N GLU A 35 -10.31 6.60 1.26
CA GLU A 35 -11.45 7.54 1.26
C GLU A 35 -12.01 7.92 2.64
N ASP A 36 -11.67 7.17 3.70
CA ASP A 36 -12.19 7.35 5.06
C ASP A 36 -11.23 8.11 5.99
N LEU A 37 -10.19 8.75 5.43
CA LEU A 37 -9.26 9.57 6.20
C LEU A 37 -9.86 10.95 6.47
N GLN A 38 -10.19 11.21 7.73
CA GLN A 38 -10.60 12.55 8.17
C GLN A 38 -9.41 13.50 8.08
N VAL A 39 -9.55 14.56 7.28
CA VAL A 39 -8.54 15.59 7.09
C VAL A 39 -9.00 16.93 7.68
N VAL A 40 -8.04 17.72 8.13
CA VAL A 40 -8.25 19.12 8.51
C VAL A 40 -7.38 19.98 7.59
N SER A 41 -7.96 21.06 7.04
CA SER A 41 -7.21 21.98 6.18
C SER A 41 -6.02 22.57 6.95
N THR A 42 -4.84 22.57 6.32
CA THR A 42 -3.65 23.24 6.86
C THR A 42 -3.62 24.75 6.55
N GLY A 43 -4.59 25.25 5.77
CA GLY A 43 -4.67 26.65 5.32
C GLY A 43 -5.47 26.79 4.04
#